data_AF-A0A1U7E9S2-F1
#
_entry.id   AF-A0A1U7E9S2-F1
#
_cell.length_a   1.000
_cell.length_b   1.000
_cell.length_c   1.000
_cell.angle_alpha   90.00
_cell.angle_beta   90.00
_cell.angle_gamma   90.00
#
_symmetry.space_group_name_H-M   'P 1'
#
loop_
_entity.id
_entity.type
_entity.pdbx_description
1 polymer ?
#
loop_
_entity_poly.entity_id
_entity_poly.type
_entity_poly.pdbx_seq_one_letter_code
_entity_poly.pdbx_strand_id
1 'polypeptide(L)'
;MIWFPKLFPNGEWDNSISPDGKIIREKNVHEDKIDNHINEVIQNQKHKRIVFAKVKGPLGHIMYKFKGEFKLDPVTSVEDRCLIWKSISTTVKTFPPKI
;
A
#
# COMPACT_ATOMS: atom_id res chain seq x y z
N MET A 1 5.97 2.78 -8.69
CA MET A 1 6.59 3.32 -7.45
C MET A 1 6.96 2.16 -6.53
N ILE A 2 8.04 2.23 -5.76
CA ILE A 2 8.32 1.28 -4.67
C ILE A 2 7.74 1.86 -3.38
N TRP A 3 6.97 1.06 -2.64
CA TRP A 3 6.26 1.51 -1.45
C TRP A 3 6.64 0.65 -0.23
N PHE A 4 6.94 1.31 0.89
CA PHE A 4 7.36 0.69 2.14
C PHE A 4 6.33 0.88 3.28
N PRO A 5 5.09 0.36 3.16
CA PRO A 5 4.05 0.62 4.13
C PRO A 5 4.26 -0.12 5.45
N LYS A 6 3.68 0.43 6.51
CA LYS A 6 3.24 -0.34 7.68
C LYS A 6 1.82 -0.81 7.37
N LEU A 7 1.61 -2.13 7.27
CA LEU A 7 0.30 -2.73 6.96
C LEU A 7 -0.43 -3.12 8.26
N PHE A 8 -0.46 -2.17 9.19
CA PHE A 8 -1.14 -2.21 10.47
C PHE A 8 -1.38 -0.77 10.93
N PRO A 9 -2.34 -0.53 11.85
CA PRO A 9 -2.59 0.81 12.40
C PRO A 9 -1.32 1.43 12.98
N ASN A 10 -0.98 2.64 12.53
CA ASN A 10 0.20 3.36 13.02
C ASN A 10 0.08 4.87 12.79
N GLY A 11 0.05 5.64 13.88
CA GLY A 11 -0.03 7.11 13.81
C GLY A 11 -1.37 7.52 13.18
N GLU A 12 -1.32 8.37 12.15
CA GLU A 12 -2.51 8.84 11.44
C GLU A 12 -3.07 7.83 10.41
N TRP A 13 -2.51 6.62 10.30
CA TRP A 13 -2.86 5.66 9.25
C TRP A 13 -3.41 4.36 9.82
N ASP A 14 -4.55 3.93 9.32
CA ASP A 14 -5.16 2.62 9.55
C ASP A 14 -5.02 1.77 8.28
N ASN A 15 -3.79 1.31 8.05
CA ASN A 15 -3.48 0.45 6.91
C ASN A 15 -3.69 -1.01 7.28
N SER A 16 -4.15 -1.80 6.32
CA SER A 16 -4.27 -3.25 6.48
C SER A 16 -4.03 -3.98 5.17
N ILE A 17 -3.86 -5.30 5.28
CA ILE A 17 -3.83 -6.21 4.15
C ILE A 17 -4.77 -7.37 4.44
N SER A 18 -5.53 -7.79 3.44
CA SER A 18 -6.44 -8.92 3.56
C SER A 18 -5.69 -10.22 3.92
N PRO A 19 -6.35 -11.19 4.58
CA PRO A 19 -5.71 -12.45 4.96
C PRO A 19 -5.07 -13.21 3.80
N ASP A 20 -5.67 -13.13 2.60
CA ASP A 20 -5.15 -13.75 1.37
C ASP A 20 -4.03 -12.93 0.70
N GLY A 21 -3.69 -11.76 1.24
CA GLY A 21 -2.64 -10.88 0.74
C GLY A 21 -2.99 -10.10 -0.53
N LYS A 22 -4.24 -10.19 -1.01
CA LYS A 22 -4.62 -9.63 -2.33
C LYS A 22 -5.09 -8.19 -2.30
N ILE A 23 -5.53 -7.68 -1.15
CA ILE A 23 -6.08 -6.32 -1.02
C ILE A 23 -5.33 -5.60 0.08
N ILE A 24 -4.75 -4.45 -0.24
CA ILE A 24 -4.24 -3.51 0.75
C ILE A 24 -5.23 -2.36 0.87
N ARG A 25 -5.59 -2.03 2.11
CA ARG A 25 -6.38 -0.85 2.47
C ARG A 25 -5.46 0.20 3.06
N GLU A 26 -5.59 1.44 2.60
CA GLU A 26 -4.87 2.60 3.10
C GLU A 26 -5.89 3.69 3.46
N LYS A 27 -6.01 3.98 4.75
CA LYS A 27 -7.00 4.92 5.27
C LYS A 27 -6.36 5.85 6.29
N ASN A 28 -6.65 7.15 6.19
CA ASN A 28 -6.30 8.09 7.26
C ASN A 28 -7.33 7.96 8.39
N VAL A 29 -6.89 8.04 9.64
CA VAL A 29 -7.78 7.96 10.81
C VAL A 29 -8.59 9.25 11.04
N HIS A 30 -8.14 10.37 10.46
CA HIS A 30 -8.82 11.66 10.53
C HIS A 30 -9.83 11.79 9.39
N GLU A 31 -11.11 11.79 9.75
CA GLU A 31 -12.24 11.77 8.82
C GLU A 31 -12.19 12.92 7.79
N ASP A 32 -11.77 14.11 8.23
CA ASP A 32 -11.64 15.32 7.42
C ASP A 32 -10.52 15.25 6.37
N LYS A 33 -9.56 14.32 6.53
CA LYS A 33 -8.43 14.14 5.61
C LYS A 33 -8.66 13.04 4.57
N ILE A 34 -9.65 12.16 4.76
CA ILE A 34 -9.84 10.95 3.95
C ILE A 34 -10.05 11.29 2.48
N ASP A 35 -11.06 12.11 2.18
CA ASP A 35 -11.48 12.35 0.79
C ASP A 35 -10.42 13.14 0.02
N ASN A 36 -9.75 14.09 0.68
CA ASN A 36 -8.62 14.83 0.12
C ASN A 36 -7.46 13.89 -0.24
N HIS A 37 -7.09 12.96 0.65
CA HIS A 37 -6.03 11.98 0.40
C HIS A 37 -6.37 11.04 -0.76
N ILE A 38 -7.62 10.53 -0.80
CA ILE A 38 -8.09 9.66 -1.89
C ILE A 38 -7.99 10.39 -3.23
N ASN A 39 -8.49 11.63 -3.30
CA ASN A 39 -8.46 12.45 -4.51
C ASN A 39 -7.03 12.74 -4.98
N GLU A 40 -6.14 13.12 -4.06
CA GLU A 40 -4.72 13.37 -4.37
C GLU A 40 -4.06 12.13 -5.01
N VAL A 41 -4.26 10.95 -4.40
CA VAL A 41 -3.64 9.72 -4.88
C VAL A 41 -4.22 9.27 -6.23
N ILE A 42 -5.52 9.41 -6.44
CA ILE A 42 -6.16 9.13 -7.74
C ILE A 42 -5.60 10.08 -8.81
N GLN A 43 -5.46 11.37 -8.52
CA GLN A 43 -4.98 12.37 -9.47
C GLN A 43 -3.48 12.25 -9.81
N ASN A 44 -2.65 11.73 -8.91
CA ASN A 44 -1.20 11.58 -9.13
C ASN A 44 -0.84 10.52 -10.21
N GLN A 45 -1.80 9.76 -10.75
CA GLN A 45 -1.63 8.75 -11.81
C GLN A 45 -0.60 7.62 -11.54
N LYS A 46 0.07 7.60 -10.38
CA LYS A 46 1.00 6.55 -9.95
C LYS A 46 0.24 5.36 -9.36
N HIS A 47 -0.60 4.74 -10.18
CA HIS A 47 -1.53 3.69 -9.75
C HIS A 47 -0.93 2.30 -9.65
N LYS A 48 0.39 2.14 -9.83
CA LYS A 48 1.10 0.86 -9.62
C LYS A 48 2.20 0.99 -8.55
N ARG A 49 2.15 0.09 -7.57
CA ARG A 49 3.07 0.04 -6.43
C ARG A 49 3.67 -1.35 -6.28
N ILE A 50 5.00 -1.41 -6.23
CA ILE A 50 5.74 -2.59 -5.77
C ILE A 50 5.85 -2.48 -4.25
N VAL A 51 5.28 -3.42 -3.51
CA VAL A 51 5.09 -3.28 -2.06
C VAL A 51 6.10 -4.12 -1.28
N PHE A 52 6.80 -3.45 -0.36
CA PHE A 52 7.69 -4.04 0.62
C PHE A 52 7.22 -3.66 2.03
N ALA A 53 6.41 -4.50 2.66
CA ALA A 53 5.81 -4.18 3.95
C ALA A 53 6.82 -4.26 5.10
N LYS A 54 6.81 -3.26 5.98
CA LYS A 54 7.59 -3.27 7.21
C LYS A 54 7.08 -4.37 8.15
N VAL A 55 7.97 -5.24 8.60
CA VAL A 55 7.68 -6.29 9.58
C VAL A 55 8.74 -6.30 10.68
N LYS A 56 8.38 -6.80 11.86
CA LYS A 56 9.33 -7.09 12.93
C LYS A 56 9.78 -8.54 12.77
N GLY A 57 11.08 -8.75 12.59
CA GLY A 57 11.67 -10.07 12.50
C GLY A 57 11.64 -10.80 13.86
N PRO A 58 11.96 -12.10 13.90
CA PRO A 58 11.91 -12.91 15.12
C PRO A 58 12.77 -12.35 16.26
N LEU A 59 13.91 -11.75 15.93
CA LEU A 59 14.85 -11.13 16.87
C LEU A 59 14.57 -9.64 17.13
N GLY A 60 13.42 -9.14 16.68
CA GLY A 60 13.01 -7.75 16.90
C GLY A 60 13.53 -6.72 15.90
N HIS A 61 14.41 -7.12 14.97
CA HIS A 61 14.91 -6.23 13.91
C HIS A 61 13.80 -5.87 12.91
N ILE A 62 13.90 -4.67 12.32
CA ILE A 62 13.01 -4.27 11.24
C ILE A 62 13.44 -4.96 9.95
N MET A 63 12.50 -5.61 9.28
CA MET A 63 12.69 -6.18 7.94
C MET A 63 11.62 -5.66 6.98
N TYR A 64 11.90 -5.76 5.69
CA TYR A 64 10.94 -5.43 4.63
C TYR A 64 10.62 -6.69 3.83
N LYS A 65 9.36 -7.13 3.89
CA LYS A 65 8.89 -8.32 3.19
C LYS A 65 8.20 -7.91 1.89
N PHE A 66 8.69 -8.42 0.76
CA PHE A 66 8.01 -8.26 -0.53
C PHE A 66 6.60 -8.84 -0.47
N LYS A 67 5.61 -8.07 -0.95
CA LYS A 67 4.19 -8.46 -0.96
C LYS A 67 3.61 -8.60 -2.37
N GLY A 68 4.27 -8.09 -3.40
CA GLY A 68 3.78 -8.11 -4.76
C GLY A 68 3.74 -6.73 -5.41
N GLU A 69 3.24 -6.69 -6.63
CA GLU A 69 2.83 -5.49 -7.33
C GLU A 69 1.33 -5.30 -7.20
N PHE A 70 0.90 -4.10 -6.85
CA PHE A 70 -0.49 -3.73 -6.61
C PHE A 70 -0.90 -2.58 -7.51
N LYS A 71 -2.17 -2.60 -7.93
CA LYS A 71 -2.80 -1.52 -8.69
C LYS A 71 -3.91 -0.86 -7.87
N LEU A 72 -4.01 0.46 -7.93
CA LEU A 72 -5.13 1.20 -7.35
C LEU A 72 -6.45 0.80 -8.03
N ASP A 73 -7.50 0.65 -7.23
CA ASP A 73 -8.89 0.58 -7.69
C ASP A 73 -9.62 1.88 -7.32
N PRO A 74 -9.69 2.88 -8.22
CA PRO A 74 -10.28 4.19 -7.90
C PRO A 74 -11.77 4.10 -7.57
N VAL A 75 -12.51 3.20 -8.21
CA VAL A 75 -13.96 3.08 -8.05
C VAL A 75 -14.27 2.59 -6.65
N THR A 76 -13.72 1.43 -6.27
CA THR A 76 -13.90 0.92 -4.90
C THR A 76 -13.29 1.86 -3.87
N SER A 77 -12.24 2.62 -4.21
CA SER A 77 -11.63 3.54 -3.26
C SER A 77 -12.56 4.70 -2.86
N VAL A 78 -13.29 5.24 -3.83
CA VAL A 78 -14.28 6.29 -3.57
C VAL A 78 -15.50 5.72 -2.85
N GLU A 79 -16.00 4.55 -3.26
CA GLU A 79 -17.15 3.88 -2.64
C GLU A 79 -16.89 3.50 -1.16
N ASP A 80 -15.73 2.89 -0.86
CA ASP A 80 -15.35 2.46 0.49
C ASP A 80 -14.81 3.62 1.35
N ARG A 81 -14.61 4.83 0.77
CA ARG A 81 -13.89 5.96 1.39
C ARG A 81 -12.57 5.51 2.04
N CYS A 82 -11.77 4.78 1.26
CA CYS A 82 -10.47 4.22 1.66
C CYS A 82 -9.69 3.86 0.39
N LEU A 83 -8.39 4.12 0.30
CA LEU A 83 -7.62 3.67 -0.88
C LEU A 83 -7.53 2.14 -0.91
N ILE A 84 -7.96 1.55 -2.03
CA ILE A 84 -7.97 0.11 -2.27
C ILE A 84 -6.92 -0.24 -3.32
N TRP A 85 -5.94 -1.05 -2.92
CA TRP A 85 -4.89 -1.55 -3.80
C TRP A 85 -5.07 -3.06 -4.00
N LYS A 86 -5.27 -3.49 -5.24
CA LYS A 86 -5.46 -4.90 -5.61
C LYS A 86 -4.16 -5.50 -6.16
N SER A 87 -3.78 -6.67 -5.66
CA SER A 87 -2.62 -7.42 -6.15
C SER A 87 -2.79 -7.77 -7.63
N ILE A 88 -1.78 -7.47 -8.44
CA ILE A 88 -1.73 -7.80 -9.87
C ILE A 88 -0.58 -8.73 -10.23
N SER A 89 0.45 -8.83 -9.39
CA SER A 89 1.56 -9.77 -9.58
C SER A 89 2.24 -10.13 -8.26
N THR A 90 2.70 -11.38 -8.14
CA THR A 90 3.55 -11.86 -7.04
C THR A 90 5.03 -11.90 -7.42
N THR A 91 5.38 -11.40 -8.61
CA THR A 91 6.76 -11.32 -9.13
C THR A 91 6.98 -9.98 -9.82
N VAL A 92 8.20 -9.46 -9.78
CA VAL A 92 8.59 -8.22 -10.47
C VAL A 92 10.00 -8.35 -11.06
N LYS A 93 10.25 -7.66 -12.17
CA LYS A 93 11.60 -7.59 -12.75
C LYS A 93 12.51 -6.75 -11.84
N THR A 94 13.72 -7.24 -11.61
CA THR A 94 14.78 -6.49 -10.94
C THR A 94 15.65 -5.77 -11.96
N PHE A 95 16.44 -4.81 -11.50
CA PHE A 95 17.34 -4.03 -12.34
C PHE A 95 18.74 -4.06 -11.74
N PRO A 96 19.79 -4.18 -12.57
CA PRO A 96 21.16 -4.02 -12.10
C PRO A 96 21.37 -2.60 -11.55
N PRO A 97 22.35 -2.39 -10.66
CA PRO A 97 22.73 -1.05 -10.23
C PRO A 97 23.05 -0.17 -11.44
N LYS A 98 22.57 1.07 -11.43
CA LYS A 98 23.09 2.09 -12.35
C LYS A 98 24.48 2.46 -11.85
N ILE A 99 25.50 2.08 -12.61
CA ILE A 99 26.89 2.48 -12.41
C ILE A 99 27.03 3.95 -12.79
#